data_AF-B0L962-F1
#
_entry.id   AF-B0L962-F1
#
_cell.length_a   1.000
_cell.length_b   1.000
_cell.length_c   1.000
_cell.angle_alpha   90.00
_cell.angle_beta   90.00
_cell.angle_gamma   90.00
#
_symmetry.space_group_name_H-M   'P 1'
#
loop_
_entity.id
_entity.type
_entity.pdbx_description
1 polymer ?
#
loop_
_entity_poly.entity_id
_entity_poly.type
_entity_poly.pdbx_seq_one_letter_code
_entity_poly.pdbx_strand_id
1 'polypeptide(L)'
;SEMDMYMWRKCQECRLKKCLAVGMRPECVVPETQCAIKRKEKKAQREKDKLPVSTTTVDDHMPPIMQCEPPPPEAARIHEVVPRFLSDKLLEQNRAKNIPPLTPNQKFLIARLVWYQDGYEQPSEEDLKRVTQTWQASDDDEEESDMPFRQITEMTILTVQLIVEFAKGLP
;
A
#
# COMPACT_ATOMS: atom_id res chain seq x y z
N SER A 1 -6.82 -22.04 26.68
CA SER A 1 -6.50 -21.25 27.89
C SER A 1 -6.82 -19.80 27.59
N GLU A 2 -7.92 -19.31 28.14
CA GLU A 2 -8.39 -17.94 28.01
C GLU A 2 -7.40 -17.04 28.76
N MET A 3 -6.58 -16.26 28.04
CA MET A 3 -5.71 -15.29 28.69
C MET A 3 -6.59 -14.21 29.31
N ASP A 4 -6.57 -14.16 30.62
CA ASP A 4 -7.35 -13.26 31.46
C ASP A 4 -7.19 -11.80 31.00
N MET A 5 -8.31 -11.15 30.67
CA MET A 5 -8.39 -9.75 30.21
C MET A 5 -7.73 -8.78 31.20
N TYR A 6 -7.64 -9.19 32.47
CA TYR A 6 -6.98 -8.47 33.55
C TYR A 6 -5.43 -8.47 33.45
N MET A 7 -4.85 -9.34 32.62
CA MET A 7 -3.41 -9.34 32.33
C MET A 7 -3.04 -8.44 31.15
N TRP A 8 -3.99 -8.12 30.26
CA TRP A 8 -3.69 -7.36 29.03
C TRP A 8 -3.46 -5.86 29.30
N ARG A 9 -4.08 -5.30 30.35
CA ARG A 9 -3.95 -3.88 30.73
C ARG A 9 -3.36 -3.71 32.14
N LYS A 10 -2.18 -4.28 32.38
CA LYS A 10 -1.31 -3.81 33.48
C LYS A 10 -0.86 -2.38 33.16
N CYS A 11 -1.03 -1.44 34.10
CA CYS A 11 -0.49 -0.09 33.97
C CYS A 11 1.05 -0.11 33.89
N GLN A 12 1.66 0.98 33.44
CA GLN A 12 3.11 1.07 33.24
C GLN A 12 3.89 0.67 34.50
N GLU A 13 3.41 1.09 35.68
CA GLU A 13 4.00 0.75 36.97
C GLU A 13 3.96 -0.75 37.28
N CYS A 14 2.80 -1.39 37.06
CA CYS A 14 2.65 -2.84 37.23
C CYS A 14 3.52 -3.64 36.26
N ARG A 15 3.77 -3.13 35.04
CA ARG A 15 4.68 -3.76 34.07
C ARG A 15 6.13 -3.63 34.54
N LEU A 16 6.55 -2.43 34.95
CA LEU A 16 7.89 -2.17 35.45
C LEU A 16 8.21 -3.04 36.67
N LYS A 17 7.28 -3.12 37.64
CA LYS A 17 7.43 -3.96 38.83
C LYS A 17 7.61 -5.44 38.47
N LYS A 18 6.92 -5.95 37.44
CA LYS A 18 7.09 -7.33 36.97
C LYS A 18 8.45 -7.55 36.31
N CYS A 19 8.91 -6.60 35.49
CA CYS A 19 10.23 -6.65 34.85
C CYS A 19 11.37 -6.71 35.89
N LEU A 20 11.31 -5.88 36.93
CA LEU A 20 12.28 -5.90 38.02
C LEU A 20 12.18 -7.21 38.83
N ALA A 21 10.97 -7.71 39.08
CA ALA A 21 10.76 -8.97 39.81
C ALA A 21 11.29 -10.21 39.08
N VAL A 22 11.30 -10.22 37.74
CA VAL A 22 11.93 -11.30 36.95
C VAL A 22 13.45 -11.12 36.78
N GLY A 23 14.06 -10.16 37.49
CA GLY A 23 15.51 -9.99 37.57
C GLY A 23 16.11 -9.04 36.53
N MET A 24 15.30 -8.21 35.85
CA MET A 24 15.88 -7.15 35.03
C MET A 24 16.60 -6.15 35.93
N ARG A 25 17.90 -5.99 35.69
CA ARG A 25 18.74 -5.06 36.45
C ARG A 25 18.34 -3.61 36.12
N PRO A 26 18.06 -2.74 37.11
CA PRO A 26 17.62 -1.35 36.90
C PRO A 26 18.50 -0.53 35.93
N GLU A 27 19.80 -0.78 35.94
CA GLU A 27 20.82 -0.19 35.07
C GLU A 27 20.72 -0.61 33.60
N CYS A 28 20.04 -1.74 33.32
CA CYS A 28 19.76 -2.23 31.97
C CYS A 28 18.33 -1.90 31.53
N VAL A 29 17.47 -1.41 32.44
CA VAL A 29 16.14 -0.90 32.10
C VAL A 29 16.30 0.53 31.59
N VAL A 30 15.85 0.78 30.36
CA VAL A 30 15.93 2.12 29.77
C VAL A 30 15.19 3.13 30.66
N PRO A 31 15.86 4.16 31.18
CA PRO A 31 15.22 5.15 32.05
C PRO A 31 14.09 5.90 31.34
N GLU A 32 13.05 6.29 32.08
CA GLU A 32 11.90 7.03 31.50
C GLU A 32 12.34 8.34 30.83
N THR A 33 13.44 8.95 31.30
CA THR A 33 14.03 10.13 30.67
C THR A 33 14.48 9.87 29.23
N GLN A 34 15.13 8.73 28.95
CA GLN A 34 15.53 8.35 27.60
C GLN A 34 14.31 8.02 26.73
N CYS A 35 13.31 7.33 27.29
CA CYS A 35 12.03 7.10 26.61
C CYS A 35 11.34 8.43 26.25
N ALA A 36 11.34 9.41 27.16
CA ALA A 36 10.74 10.72 26.94
C ALA A 36 11.48 11.52 25.87
N ILE A 37 12.82 11.49 25.84
CA ILE A 37 13.64 12.10 24.79
C ILE A 37 13.29 11.48 23.43
N LYS A 38 13.29 10.15 23.33
CA LYS A 38 12.96 9.43 22.09
C LYS A 38 11.53 9.72 21.60
N ARG A 39 10.57 9.89 22.51
CA ARG A 39 9.19 10.31 22.17
C ARG A 39 9.14 11.75 21.64
N LYS A 40 9.86 12.68 22.28
CA LYS A 40 9.95 14.09 21.83
C LYS A 40 10.62 14.21 20.47
N GLU A 41 11.71 13.47 20.26
CA GLU A 41 12.44 13.43 18.99
C GLU A 41 11.57 12.83 17.87
N LYS A 42 10.86 11.72 18.12
CA LYS A 42 9.89 11.16 17.17
C LYS A 42 8.74 12.13 16.84
N LYS A 43 8.31 12.96 17.80
CA LYS A 43 7.28 13.99 17.57
C LYS A 43 7.83 15.15 16.74
N ALA A 44 9.03 15.63 17.05
CA ALA A 44 9.71 16.67 16.29
C ALA A 44 10.03 16.22 14.85
N GLN A 45 10.40 14.95 14.66
CA GLN A 45 10.60 14.36 13.32
C GLN A 45 9.28 14.33 12.53
N ARG A 46 8.16 13.95 13.15
CA ARG A 46 6.82 13.99 12.52
C ARG A 46 6.35 15.40 12.18
N GLU A 47 6.80 16.43 12.89
CA GLU A 47 6.53 17.83 12.57
C GLU A 47 7.38 18.33 11.40
N LYS A 48 8.62 17.84 11.24
CA LYS A 48 9.49 18.13 10.10
C LYS A 48 9.09 17.35 8.83
N ASP A 49 8.67 16.10 8.99
CA ASP A 49 8.15 15.24 7.91
C ASP A 49 6.65 15.47 7.65
N LYS A 50 6.08 16.56 8.18
CA LYS A 50 4.71 16.98 7.90
C LYS A 50 4.64 17.59 6.50
N LEU A 51 4.98 16.79 5.48
CA LEU A 51 4.46 16.96 4.14
C LEU A 51 2.93 17.05 4.24
N PRO A 52 2.26 17.85 3.39
CA PRO A 52 0.82 17.99 3.43
C PRO A 52 0.17 16.70 2.90
N VAL A 53 0.18 15.64 3.69
CA VAL A 53 -0.82 14.57 3.58
C VAL A 53 -2.08 15.10 4.27
N SER A 54 -2.74 16.02 3.58
CA SER A 54 -4.11 16.42 3.90
C SER A 54 -5.02 15.77 2.86
N THR A 55 -5.73 14.73 3.27
CA THR A 55 -6.69 14.02 2.42
C THR A 55 -8.02 14.75 2.26
N THR A 56 -8.17 16.02 2.69
CA THR A 56 -9.50 16.67 2.76
C THR A 56 -9.54 18.19 2.53
N THR A 57 -8.51 18.85 2.01
CA THR A 57 -8.62 20.28 1.65
C THR A 57 -8.85 20.44 0.16
N VAL A 58 -10.01 20.98 -0.20
CA VAL A 58 -10.47 21.38 -1.55
C VAL A 58 -9.63 22.49 -2.20
N ASP A 59 -8.41 22.73 -1.72
CA ASP A 59 -7.49 23.67 -2.33
C ASP A 59 -6.80 22.96 -3.50
N ASP A 60 -6.90 23.58 -4.67
CA ASP A 60 -6.55 23.07 -6.01
C ASP A 60 -5.08 22.60 -6.16
N HIS A 61 -4.26 22.79 -5.12
CA HIS A 61 -2.88 22.34 -5.08
C HIS A 61 -2.76 20.87 -4.65
N MET A 62 -2.86 19.98 -5.63
CA MET A 62 -2.26 18.64 -5.50
C MET A 62 -0.77 18.75 -5.16
N PRO A 63 -0.25 17.89 -4.26
CA PRO A 63 1.16 17.87 -3.96
C PRO A 63 1.96 17.57 -5.25
N PRO A 64 3.21 18.06 -5.38
CA PRO A 64 4.01 17.89 -6.60
C PRO A 64 4.11 16.44 -7.10
N ILE A 65 4.14 15.47 -6.18
CA ILE A 65 4.15 14.02 -6.45
C ILE A 65 2.83 13.47 -7.05
N MET A 66 1.78 14.27 -7.14
CA MET A 66 0.51 13.87 -7.74
C MET A 66 0.18 14.71 -8.99
N GLN A 67 1.17 15.46 -9.48
CA GLN A 67 1.05 16.18 -10.74
C GLN A 67 1.32 15.21 -11.88
N CYS A 68 0.28 14.95 -12.68
CA CYS A 68 0.37 14.15 -13.89
C CYS A 68 0.53 15.08 -15.09
N GLU A 69 1.60 14.87 -15.87
CA GLU A 69 1.61 15.31 -17.25
C GLU A 69 0.48 14.62 -18.05
N PRO A 70 -0.04 15.25 -19.11
CA PRO A 70 -1.05 14.63 -19.97
C PRO A 70 -0.52 13.28 -20.49
N PRO A 71 -1.22 12.17 -20.25
CA PRO A 71 -0.78 10.87 -20.75
C PRO A 71 -0.77 10.85 -22.29
N PRO A 72 0.03 9.98 -22.93
CA PRO A 72 -0.07 9.73 -24.37
C PRO A 72 -1.52 9.39 -24.77
N PRO A 73 -1.95 9.66 -26.02
CA PRO A 73 -3.34 9.45 -26.45
C PRO A 73 -3.90 8.05 -26.12
N GLU A 74 -3.03 7.04 -26.14
CA GLU A 74 -3.36 5.66 -25.80
C GLU A 74 -3.78 5.48 -24.33
N ALA A 75 -3.10 6.16 -23.40
CA ALA A 75 -3.41 6.18 -21.97
C ALA A 75 -4.41 7.31 -21.59
N ALA A 76 -4.60 8.29 -22.47
CA ALA A 76 -5.54 9.40 -22.30
C ALA A 76 -6.98 9.07 -22.75
N ARG A 77 -7.36 7.79 -22.82
CA ARG A 77 -8.74 7.34 -23.09
C ARG A 77 -9.69 7.64 -21.92
N ILE A 78 -9.64 8.86 -21.39
CA ILE A 78 -10.49 9.42 -20.34
C ILE A 78 -11.97 9.22 -20.67
N HIS A 79 -12.34 9.35 -21.95
CA HIS A 79 -13.70 9.14 -22.43
C HIS A 79 -14.21 7.69 -22.29
N GLU A 80 -13.31 6.71 -22.19
CA GLU A 80 -13.66 5.30 -21.94
C GLU A 80 -13.51 4.94 -20.46
N VAL A 81 -12.46 5.46 -19.82
CA VAL A 81 -12.09 5.14 -18.44
C VAL A 81 -13.04 5.80 -17.43
N VAL A 82 -13.37 7.08 -17.60
CA VAL A 82 -14.23 7.80 -16.64
C VAL A 82 -15.62 7.17 -16.57
N PRO A 83 -16.32 6.86 -17.67
CA PRO A 83 -17.63 6.21 -17.58
C PRO A 83 -17.61 4.81 -16.95
N ARG A 84 -16.50 4.05 -17.07
CA ARG A 84 -16.32 2.72 -16.45
C ARG A 84 -16.41 2.78 -14.92
N PHE A 85 -15.88 3.84 -14.30
CA PHE A 85 -15.84 3.98 -12.84
C PHE A 85 -16.80 5.05 -12.29
N LEU A 86 -17.16 6.04 -13.11
CA LEU A 86 -18.06 7.15 -12.80
C LEU A 86 -19.19 7.19 -13.83
N SER A 87 -20.23 6.38 -13.58
CA SER A 87 -21.42 6.38 -14.43
C SER A 87 -22.06 7.77 -14.54
N ASP A 88 -22.72 8.05 -15.68
CA ASP A 88 -23.43 9.32 -15.92
C ASP A 88 -24.46 9.61 -14.82
N LYS A 89 -25.14 8.57 -14.32
CA LYS A 89 -26.09 8.69 -13.20
C LYS A 89 -25.44 9.22 -11.93
N LEU A 90 -24.22 8.76 -11.62
CA LEU A 90 -23.49 9.20 -10.43
C LEU A 90 -22.95 10.62 -10.61
N LEU A 91 -22.50 10.99 -11.80
CA LEU A 91 -22.10 12.35 -12.14
C LEU A 91 -23.27 13.34 -12.05
N GLU A 92 -24.46 12.96 -12.49
CA GLU A 92 -25.67 13.78 -12.37
C GLU A 92 -26.07 13.98 -10.91
N GLN A 93 -26.00 12.91 -10.09
CA GLN A 93 -26.25 13.01 -8.65
C GLN A 93 -25.25 13.93 -7.94
N ASN A 94 -23.99 13.91 -8.36
CA ASN A 94 -22.96 14.81 -7.84
C ASN A 94 -23.28 16.27 -8.20
N ARG A 95 -23.71 16.52 -9.44
CA ARG A 95 -24.15 17.86 -9.88
C ARG A 95 -25.34 18.35 -9.06
N ALA A 96 -26.33 17.50 -8.81
CA ALA A 96 -27.49 17.83 -7.97
C ALA A 96 -27.11 18.15 -6.51
N LYS A 97 -25.98 17.61 -6.02
CA LYS A 97 -25.43 17.86 -4.68
C LYS A 97 -24.43 19.02 -4.64
N ASN A 98 -24.25 19.78 -5.72
CA ASN A 98 -23.24 20.83 -5.87
C ASN A 98 -21.80 20.34 -5.60
N ILE A 99 -21.51 19.07 -5.95
CA ILE A 99 -20.15 18.53 -5.86
C ILE A 99 -19.38 18.99 -7.12
N PRO A 100 -18.21 19.62 -6.99
CA PRO A 100 -17.45 20.12 -8.12
C PRO A 100 -16.95 18.97 -9.01
N PRO A 101 -16.82 19.20 -10.34
CA PRO A 101 -16.28 18.21 -11.25
C PRO A 101 -14.78 17.99 -11.00
N LEU A 102 -14.28 16.81 -11.41
CA LEU A 102 -12.85 16.50 -11.36
C LEU A 102 -12.03 17.49 -12.20
N THR A 103 -10.90 17.94 -11.66
CA THR A 103 -9.94 18.77 -12.38
C THR A 103 -9.25 17.97 -13.50
N PRO A 104 -8.65 18.64 -14.50
CA PRO A 104 -7.90 17.94 -15.56
C PRO A 104 -6.80 17.03 -15.01
N ASN A 105 -6.02 17.51 -14.03
CA ASN A 105 -4.97 16.70 -13.39
C ASN A 105 -5.55 15.45 -12.71
N GLN A 106 -6.68 15.58 -12.00
CA GLN A 106 -7.35 14.42 -11.38
C GLN A 106 -7.81 13.41 -12.43
N LYS A 107 -8.35 13.88 -13.56
CA LYS A 107 -8.74 13.00 -14.68
C LYS A 107 -7.54 12.29 -15.29
N PHE A 108 -6.42 12.99 -15.48
CA PHE A 108 -5.18 12.41 -15.99
C PHE A 108 -4.60 11.38 -15.03
N LEU A 109 -4.58 11.68 -13.74
CA LEU A 109 -4.14 10.74 -12.70
C LEU A 109 -4.99 9.47 -12.70
N ILE A 110 -6.33 9.61 -12.72
CA ILE A 110 -7.24 8.46 -12.79
C ILE A 110 -6.99 7.64 -14.06
N ALA A 111 -6.91 8.28 -15.23
CA ALA A 111 -6.68 7.58 -16.49
C ALA A 111 -5.34 6.84 -16.50
N ARG A 112 -4.27 7.47 -16.01
CA ARG A 112 -2.94 6.87 -15.91
C ARG A 112 -2.91 5.70 -14.93
N LEU A 113 -3.56 5.82 -13.78
CA LEU A 113 -3.65 4.72 -12.80
C LEU A 113 -4.42 3.51 -13.35
N VAL A 114 -5.54 3.75 -14.04
CA VAL A 114 -6.30 2.66 -14.67
C VAL A 114 -5.51 2.00 -15.79
N TRP A 115 -4.82 2.79 -16.62
CA TRP A 115 -3.94 2.26 -17.66
C TRP A 115 -2.85 1.35 -17.09
N TYR A 116 -2.16 1.81 -16.05
CA TYR A 116 -1.17 0.98 -15.38
C TYR A 116 -1.78 -0.23 -14.66
N GLN A 117 -2.98 -0.10 -14.09
CA GLN A 117 -3.66 -1.25 -13.53
C GLN A 117 -3.91 -2.30 -14.61
N ASP A 118 -4.56 -1.93 -15.71
CA ASP A 118 -4.87 -2.88 -16.81
C ASP A 118 -3.59 -3.49 -17.41
N GLY A 119 -2.49 -2.74 -17.50
CA GLY A 119 -1.22 -3.21 -18.05
C GLY A 119 -0.37 -4.07 -17.12
N TYR A 120 -0.58 -4.01 -15.80
CA TYR A 120 0.24 -4.69 -14.79
C TYR A 120 -0.58 -5.55 -13.81
N GLU A 121 -1.88 -5.75 -14.06
CA GLU A 121 -2.77 -6.56 -13.22
C GLU A 121 -2.40 -8.05 -13.27
N GLN A 122 -1.97 -8.54 -14.43
CA GLN A 122 -1.55 -9.93 -14.63
C GLN A 122 -0.19 -10.01 -15.33
N PRO A 123 0.60 -11.08 -15.07
CA PRO A 123 1.81 -11.33 -15.84
C PRO A 123 1.51 -11.50 -17.32
N SER A 124 2.51 -11.24 -18.18
CA SER A 124 2.37 -11.50 -19.61
C SER A 124 2.09 -12.98 -19.88
N GLU A 125 1.36 -13.29 -20.96
CA GLU A 125 1.11 -14.68 -21.35
C GLU A 125 2.41 -15.47 -21.56
N GLU A 126 3.46 -14.81 -22.06
CA GLU A 126 4.77 -15.41 -22.25
C GLU A 126 5.43 -15.82 -20.93
N ASP A 127 5.39 -14.94 -19.93
CA ASP A 127 5.94 -15.23 -18.60
C ASP A 127 5.13 -16.30 -17.88
N LEU A 128 3.80 -16.23 -17.97
CA LEU A 128 2.90 -17.23 -17.41
C LEU A 128 3.15 -18.61 -18.03
N LYS A 129 3.34 -18.66 -19.35
CA LYS A 129 3.65 -19.89 -20.08
C LYS A 129 5.02 -20.46 -19.68
N ARG A 130 6.06 -19.62 -19.55
CA ARG A 130 7.40 -20.04 -19.13
C ARG A 130 7.37 -20.68 -17.74
N VAL A 131 6.64 -20.05 -16.82
CA VAL A 131 6.45 -20.55 -15.46
C VAL A 131 5.68 -21.88 -15.48
N THR A 132 4.55 -21.95 -16.18
CA THR A 132 3.73 -23.19 -16.25
C THR A 132 4.50 -24.37 -16.87
N GLN A 133 5.28 -24.15 -17.92
CA GLN A 133 6.12 -25.17 -18.55
C GLN A 133 7.18 -25.72 -17.61
N THR A 134 7.73 -24.86 -16.76
CA THR A 134 8.73 -25.23 -15.75
C THR A 134 8.15 -26.21 -14.70
N TRP A 135 6.82 -26.21 -14.51
CA TRP A 135 6.13 -27.05 -13.53
C TRP A 135 5.72 -28.40 -14.12
N GLN A 136 5.59 -28.49 -15.45
CA GLN A 136 5.22 -29.71 -16.17
C GLN A 136 6.42 -30.57 -16.55
N ALA A 137 7.64 -30.07 -16.37
CA ALA A 137 8.87 -30.76 -16.73
C ALA A 137 9.43 -31.68 -15.63
N SER A 138 8.77 -31.76 -14.47
CA SER A 138 9.17 -32.56 -13.31
C SER A 138 8.26 -33.79 -13.19
N ASP A 139 8.77 -34.95 -13.66
CA ASP A 139 8.07 -36.25 -13.61
C ASP A 139 8.45 -37.08 -12.35
N ASP A 140 9.13 -36.51 -11.37
CA ASP A 140 9.54 -37.22 -10.15
C ASP A 140 8.48 -37.10 -9.03
N ASP A 141 8.03 -38.26 -8.52
CA ASP A 141 6.97 -38.40 -7.49
C ASP A 141 7.29 -37.65 -6.16
N GLU A 142 8.57 -37.35 -5.87
CA GLU A 142 8.96 -36.53 -4.71
C GLU A 142 8.69 -35.02 -4.92
N GLU A 143 8.73 -34.52 -6.16
CA GLU A 143 8.49 -33.10 -6.50
C GLU A 143 7.00 -32.73 -6.52
N GLU A 144 6.08 -33.70 -6.49
CA GLU A 144 4.62 -33.44 -6.50
C GLU A 144 4.18 -32.68 -5.23
N SER A 145 4.81 -32.96 -4.09
CA SER A 145 4.50 -32.28 -2.82
C SER A 145 4.97 -30.82 -2.77
N ASP A 146 6.07 -30.52 -3.48
CA ASP A 146 6.65 -29.18 -3.59
C ASP A 146 6.04 -28.37 -4.75
N MET A 147 5.30 -29.03 -5.65
CA MET A 147 4.67 -28.38 -6.79
C MET A 147 3.87 -27.14 -6.35
N PRO A 148 2.90 -27.19 -5.41
CA PRO A 148 2.14 -25.99 -5.00
C PRO A 148 3.01 -24.87 -4.43
N PHE A 149 4.08 -25.20 -3.71
CA PHE A 149 5.01 -24.21 -3.17
C PHE A 149 5.80 -23.51 -4.29
N ARG A 150 6.29 -24.28 -5.26
CA ARG A 150 6.91 -23.74 -6.48
C ARG A 150 5.94 -22.87 -7.26
N GLN A 151 4.68 -23.31 -7.36
CA GLN A 151 3.64 -22.56 -8.06
C GLN A 151 3.44 -21.16 -7.48
N ILE A 152 3.22 -21.12 -6.17
CA ILE A 152 3.01 -19.89 -5.42
C ILE A 152 4.25 -18.99 -5.49
N THR A 153 5.44 -19.56 -5.34
CA THR A 153 6.69 -18.78 -5.31
C THR A 153 6.97 -18.11 -6.65
N GLU A 154 6.90 -18.85 -7.76
CA GLU A 154 7.12 -18.32 -9.10
C GLU A 154 6.07 -17.26 -9.46
N MET A 155 4.80 -17.51 -9.14
CA MET A 155 3.73 -16.52 -9.37
C MET A 155 3.95 -15.26 -8.52
N THR A 156 4.43 -15.41 -7.30
CA THR A 156 4.75 -14.29 -6.40
C THR A 156 5.90 -13.46 -6.97
N ILE A 157 6.93 -14.09 -7.54
CA ILE A 157 8.05 -13.38 -8.18
C ILE A 157 7.53 -12.51 -9.33
N LEU A 158 6.72 -13.07 -10.23
CA LEU A 158 6.11 -12.30 -11.33
C LEU A 158 5.25 -11.16 -10.80
N THR A 159 4.42 -11.42 -9.79
CA THR A 159 3.56 -10.41 -9.18
C THR A 159 4.36 -9.26 -8.56
N VAL A 160 5.46 -9.56 -7.86
CA VAL A 160 6.35 -8.55 -7.28
C VAL A 160 7.01 -7.71 -8.38
N GLN A 161 7.41 -8.33 -9.50
CA GLN A 161 7.96 -7.60 -10.64
C GLN A 161 6.94 -6.61 -11.22
N LEU A 162 5.68 -7.03 -11.41
CA LEU A 162 4.61 -6.14 -11.88
C LEU A 162 4.35 -4.98 -10.91
N ILE A 163 4.31 -5.25 -9.60
CA ILE A 163 4.13 -4.20 -8.57
C ILE A 163 5.26 -3.17 -8.63
N VAL A 164 6.51 -3.63 -8.80
CA VAL A 164 7.68 -2.75 -8.90
C VAL A 164 7.59 -1.88 -10.15
N GLU A 165 7.25 -2.45 -11.31
CA GLU A 165 7.10 -1.69 -12.55
C GLU A 165 5.93 -0.70 -12.50
N PHE A 166 4.79 -1.11 -11.92
CA PHE A 166 3.66 -0.21 -11.64
C PHE A 166 4.09 0.97 -10.77
N ALA A 167 4.81 0.70 -9.67
CA ALA A 167 5.26 1.73 -8.72
C ALA A 167 6.25 2.73 -9.35
N LYS A 168 7.11 2.27 -10.27
CA LYS A 168 8.00 3.15 -11.06
C LYS A 168 7.23 4.07 -12.00
N GLY A 169 6.05 3.66 -12.45
CA GLY A 169 5.20 4.43 -13.36
C GLY A 169 4.36 5.52 -12.67
N LEU A 170 4.28 5.51 -11.34
CA LEU A 170 3.52 6.51 -10.59
C LEU A 170 4.16 7.91 -10.71
N PRO A 171 3.35 8.99 -10.73
CA PRO A 171 3.84 10.37 -10.70
C PRO A 171 4.56 10.73 -9.39
#